data_AF-A0A536DC84-F1
#
_entry.id   AF-A0A536DC84-F1
#
_cell.length_a   1.000
_cell.length_b   1.000
_cell.length_c   1.000
_cell.angle_alpha   90.00
_cell.angle_beta   90.00
_cell.angle_gamma   90.00
#
_symmetry.space_group_name_H-M   'P 1'
#
loop_
_entity.id
_entity.type
_entity.pdbx_description
1 polymer ?
#
loop_
_entity_poly.entity_id
_entity_poly.type
_entity_poly.pdbx_seq_one_letter_code
_entity_poly.pdbx_strand_id
1 'polypeptide(L)'
;MPDYVSMQAAIDDGYRAIAAELHVPMAPVGPAWLQVVAQGSSPGLWEDDGSHPNGTGTYLAACVFYAAIFGQSPAGLGWHPWISDGDAYRVQRTAAATALDDRSEWGLP
;
A
#
# COMPACT_ATOMS: atom_id res chain seq x y z
N MET A 1 -18.33 17.01 -1.55
CA MET A 1 -16.86 17.02 -1.50
C MET A 1 -16.39 15.59 -1.72
N PRO A 2 -15.27 15.36 -2.41
CA PRO A 2 -14.74 14.00 -2.56
C PRO A 2 -14.36 13.44 -1.18
N ASP A 3 -14.61 12.15 -0.99
CA ASP A 3 -14.19 11.36 0.17
C ASP A 3 -12.85 10.66 -0.12
N TYR A 4 -12.31 9.96 0.88
CA TYR A 4 -11.04 9.24 0.71
C TYR A 4 -11.07 8.26 -0.46
N VAL A 5 -12.17 7.51 -0.63
CA VAL A 5 -12.30 6.49 -1.68
C VAL A 5 -12.28 7.10 -3.07
N SER A 6 -13.10 8.14 -3.30
CA SER A 6 -13.14 8.83 -4.60
C SER A 6 -11.84 9.58 -4.90
N MET A 7 -11.17 10.15 -3.90
CA MET A 7 -9.85 10.75 -4.08
C MET A 7 -8.79 9.70 -4.44
N GLN A 8 -8.77 8.57 -3.74
CA GLN A 8 -7.79 7.51 -3.99
C GLN A 8 -7.98 6.91 -5.39
N ALA A 9 -9.22 6.69 -5.83
CA ALA A 9 -9.50 6.23 -7.19
C ALA A 9 -8.98 7.21 -8.25
N ALA A 10 -9.22 8.52 -8.09
CA ALA A 10 -8.73 9.51 -9.04
C ALA A 10 -7.19 9.59 -9.11
N ILE A 11 -6.51 9.40 -7.97
CA ILE A 11 -5.04 9.32 -7.91
C ILE A 11 -4.56 8.06 -8.64
N ASP A 12 -5.15 6.90 -8.34
CA ASP A 12 -4.77 5.63 -8.94
C ASP A 12 -4.96 5.66 -10.46
N ASP A 13 -6.07 6.21 -10.95
CA ASP A 13 -6.33 6.38 -12.38
C ASP A 13 -5.26 7.25 -13.06
N GLY A 14 -4.88 8.37 -12.43
CA GLY A 14 -3.85 9.27 -12.95
C GLY A 14 -2.48 8.61 -13.05
N TYR A 15 -2.05 7.90 -12.00
CA TYR A 15 -0.77 7.20 -11.99
C TYR A 15 -0.75 5.99 -12.94
N ARG A 16 -1.84 5.22 -13.01
CA ARG A 16 -1.98 4.11 -13.97
C ARG A 16 -1.91 4.61 -15.42
N ALA A 17 -2.57 5.72 -15.73
CA ALA A 17 -2.56 6.29 -17.07
C ALA A 17 -1.15 6.68 -17.53
N ILE A 18 -0.39 7.41 -16.70
CA ILE A 18 0.98 7.81 -17.08
C ILE A 18 1.95 6.63 -17.06
N ALA A 19 1.79 5.66 -16.15
CA ALA A 19 2.58 4.44 -16.12
C ALA A 19 2.39 3.61 -17.41
N ALA A 20 1.15 3.49 -17.88
CA ALA A 20 0.82 2.83 -19.14
C ALA A 20 1.40 3.59 -20.35
N GLU A 21 1.27 4.92 -20.39
CA GLU A 21 1.84 5.77 -21.46
C GLU A 21 3.36 5.60 -21.56
N LEU A 22 4.06 5.62 -20.42
CA LEU A 22 5.51 5.55 -20.35
C LEU A 22 6.06 4.11 -20.35
N HIS A 23 5.19 3.10 -20.28
CA HIS A 23 5.57 1.68 -20.16
C HIS A 23 6.49 1.42 -18.96
N VAL A 24 6.16 2.00 -17.80
CA VAL A 24 6.94 1.85 -16.57
C VAL A 24 6.14 1.12 -15.47
N PRO A 25 6.82 0.34 -14.62
CA PRO A 25 6.18 -0.30 -13.46
C PRO A 25 5.68 0.73 -12.45
N MET A 26 4.60 0.38 -11.73
CA MET A 26 4.06 1.17 -10.62
C MET A 26 4.08 0.33 -9.33
N ALA A 27 4.57 0.89 -8.23
CA ALA A 27 4.38 0.27 -6.91
C ALA A 27 3.00 0.65 -6.35
N PRO A 28 2.09 -0.30 -6.06
CA PRO A 28 0.68 -0.01 -5.78
C PRO A 28 0.42 0.40 -4.32
N VAL A 29 1.03 1.50 -3.86
CA VAL A 29 0.91 1.97 -2.46
C VAL A 29 -0.52 2.44 -2.16
N GLY A 30 -1.09 3.27 -3.03
CA GLY A 30 -2.47 3.77 -2.90
C GLY A 30 -3.52 2.65 -2.83
N PRO A 31 -3.51 1.69 -3.76
CA PRO A 31 -4.38 0.52 -3.71
C PRO A 31 -4.23 -0.30 -2.42
N ALA A 32 -3.01 -0.49 -1.91
CA ALA A 32 -2.78 -1.21 -0.66
C ALA A 32 -3.34 -0.45 0.56
N TRP A 33 -3.17 0.88 0.57
CA TRP A 33 -3.79 1.75 1.58
C TRP A 33 -5.31 1.64 1.56
N LEU A 34 -5.93 1.74 0.38
CA LEU A 34 -7.37 1.62 0.22
C LEU A 34 -7.89 0.29 0.79
N GLN A 35 -7.18 -0.81 0.55
CA GLN A 35 -7.54 -2.12 1.09
C GLN A 35 -7.50 -2.16 2.62
N VAL A 36 -6.50 -1.54 3.27
CA VAL A 36 -6.46 -1.48 4.74
C VAL A 36 -7.58 -0.60 5.28
N VAL A 37 -7.85 0.55 4.66
CA VAL A 37 -8.92 1.47 5.07
C VAL A 37 -10.29 0.80 4.95
N ALA A 38 -10.52 0.01 3.88
CA ALA A 38 -11.74 -0.74 3.67
C ALA A 38 -11.99 -1.85 4.72
N GLN A 39 -10.93 -2.32 5.41
CA GLN A 39 -11.04 -3.31 6.49
C GLN A 39 -11.48 -2.70 7.83
N GLY A 40 -11.54 -1.36 7.93
CA GLY A 40 -12.02 -0.62 9.09
C GLY A 40 -10.93 0.22 9.78
N SER A 41 -11.25 0.73 10.97
CA SER A 41 -10.44 1.74 11.69
C SER A 41 -9.12 1.24 12.29
N SER A 42 -8.81 -0.06 12.18
CA SER A 42 -7.59 -0.65 12.76
C SER A 42 -6.86 -1.54 11.76
N PRO A 43 -5.56 -1.31 11.54
CA PRO A 43 -4.75 -0.23 12.12
C PRO A 43 -5.07 1.13 11.48
N GLY A 44 -5.05 2.20 12.27
CA GLY A 44 -5.06 3.56 11.75
C GLY A 44 -3.78 3.84 10.96
N LEU A 45 -3.88 4.54 9.83
CA LEU A 45 -2.75 4.80 8.92
C LEU A 45 -2.26 6.25 8.93
N TRP A 46 -2.99 7.16 9.58
CA TRP A 46 -2.69 8.59 9.60
C TRP A 46 -2.20 9.06 10.96
N GLU A 47 -1.43 10.13 10.92
CA GLU A 47 -1.22 11.04 12.04
C GLU A 47 -2.50 11.83 12.35
N ASP A 48 -2.54 12.51 13.49
CA ASP A 48 -3.72 13.28 13.96
C ASP A 48 -4.11 14.44 13.01
N ASP A 49 -3.23 14.82 12.08
CA ASP A 49 -3.51 15.86 11.08
C ASP A 49 -4.37 15.38 9.90
N GLY A 50 -4.67 14.07 9.84
CA GLY A 50 -5.53 13.47 8.83
C GLY A 50 -4.92 13.44 7.42
N SER A 51 -3.63 13.70 7.28
CA SER A 51 -2.93 13.77 6.00
C SER A 51 -1.66 12.92 5.98
N HIS A 52 -0.75 13.12 6.95
CA HIS A 52 0.53 12.42 6.97
C HIS A 52 0.36 10.96 7.41
N PRO A 53 1.16 10.03 6.86
CA PRO A 53 1.17 8.65 7.32
C PRO A 53 1.79 8.55 8.71
N ASN A 54 1.17 7.75 9.58
CA ASN A 54 1.79 7.36 10.84
C ASN A 54 2.81 6.23 10.66
N GLY A 55 3.33 5.69 11.76
CA GLY A 55 4.27 4.56 11.73
C GLY A 55 3.74 3.34 10.95
N THR A 56 2.47 2.98 11.12
CA THR A 56 1.83 1.87 10.40
C THR A 56 1.64 2.19 8.92
N GLY A 57 1.15 3.40 8.58
CA GLY A 57 0.99 3.84 7.20
C GLY A 57 2.32 3.88 6.44
N THR A 58 3.36 4.40 7.09
CA THR A 58 4.74 4.41 6.56
C THR A 58 5.25 2.99 6.33
N TYR A 59 4.99 2.07 7.26
CA TYR A 59 5.43 0.68 7.15
C TYR A 59 4.67 -0.09 6.06
N LEU A 60 3.37 0.15 5.88
CA LEU A 60 2.60 -0.40 4.76
C LEU A 60 3.21 0.02 3.42
N ALA A 61 3.51 1.30 3.24
CA ALA A 61 4.16 1.80 2.03
C ALA A 61 5.53 1.13 1.80
N ALA A 62 6.34 1.00 2.86
CA ALA A 62 7.62 0.29 2.79
C ALA A 62 7.46 -1.19 2.39
N CYS A 63 6.45 -1.89 2.92
CA CYS A 63 6.14 -3.27 2.56
C CYS A 63 5.71 -3.40 1.09
N VAL A 64 4.94 -2.46 0.56
CA VAL A 64 4.56 -2.43 -0.86
C VAL A 64 5.79 -2.25 -1.75
N PHE A 65 6.67 -1.30 -1.41
CA PHE A 65 7.92 -1.12 -2.15
C PHE A 65 8.81 -2.36 -2.08
N TYR A 66 8.92 -2.99 -0.92
CA TYR A 66 9.66 -4.25 -0.76
C TYR A 66 9.13 -5.33 -1.71
N ALA A 67 7.81 -5.56 -1.72
CA ALA A 67 7.18 -6.55 -2.59
C ALA A 67 7.34 -6.22 -4.08
N ALA A 68 7.20 -4.94 -4.44
CA ALA A 68 7.36 -4.48 -5.82
C ALA A 68 8.80 -4.66 -6.33
N ILE A 69 9.78 -4.22 -5.55
CA ILE A 69 11.21 -4.22 -5.92
C ILE A 69 11.81 -5.63 -5.88
N PHE A 70 11.56 -6.39 -4.82
CA PHE A 70 12.21 -7.68 -4.61
C PHE A 70 11.40 -8.87 -5.11
N GLY A 71 10.11 -8.69 -5.42
CA GLY A 71 9.22 -9.80 -5.80
C GLY A 71 9.00 -10.80 -4.66
N GLN A 72 9.16 -10.35 -3.41
CA GLN A 72 9.09 -11.19 -2.21
C GLN A 72 8.00 -10.70 -1.27
N SER A 73 7.32 -11.63 -0.62
CA SER A 73 6.33 -11.28 0.40
C SER A 73 7.01 -10.67 1.64
N PRO A 74 6.56 -9.50 2.12
CA PRO A 74 7.00 -8.94 3.40
C PRO A 74 6.33 -9.61 4.61
N ALA A 75 5.42 -10.56 4.41
CA ALA A 75 4.71 -11.24 5.50
C ALA A 75 5.69 -12.05 6.38
N GLY A 76 5.72 -11.72 7.68
CA GLY A 76 6.58 -12.37 8.66
C GLY A 76 7.94 -11.69 8.85
N LEU A 77 8.22 -10.55 8.21
CA LEU A 77 9.40 -9.74 8.53
C LEU A 77 9.31 -9.28 9.99
N GLY A 78 10.37 -9.52 10.79
CA GLY A 78 10.37 -9.28 12.23
C GLY A 78 10.78 -7.89 12.71
N TRP A 79 11.12 -6.97 11.79
CA TRP A 79 11.46 -5.59 12.15
C TRP A 79 10.26 -4.66 11.93
N HIS A 80 9.57 -4.35 13.03
CA HIS A 80 8.43 -3.43 13.10
C HIS A 80 8.32 -2.81 14.52
N PRO A 81 9.37 -2.14 15.03
CA PRO A 81 9.50 -1.80 16.46
C PRO A 81 8.44 -0.81 17.00
N TRP A 82 7.66 -0.17 16.13
CA TRP A 82 6.63 0.81 16.49
C TRP A 82 5.20 0.29 16.23
N ILE A 83 5.06 -0.97 15.79
CA ILE A 83 3.80 -1.56 15.34
C ILE A 83 3.63 -2.91 16.05
N SER A 84 2.41 -3.21 16.50
CA SER A 84 2.11 -4.51 17.08
C SER A 84 2.35 -5.64 16.06
N ASP A 85 2.77 -6.82 16.49
CA ASP A 85 2.98 -7.98 15.59
C ASP A 85 1.72 -8.28 14.75
N GLY A 86 0.54 -8.13 15.34
CA GLY A 86 -0.73 -8.35 14.66
C GLY A 86 -1.00 -7.31 13.56
N ASP A 87 -0.76 -6.03 13.82
CA ASP A 87 -0.94 -4.97 12.81
C ASP A 87 0.13 -5.03 11.73
N ALA A 88 1.39 -5.30 12.12
CA ALA A 88 2.48 -5.50 11.19
C ALA A 88 2.16 -6.64 10.22
N TYR A 89 1.74 -7.79 10.73
CA TYR A 89 1.36 -8.94 9.91
C TYR A 89 0.17 -8.63 8.99
N ARG A 90 -0.82 -7.86 9.45
CA ARG A 90 -1.94 -7.40 8.62
C ARG A 90 -1.46 -6.56 7.44
N VAL A 91 -0.69 -5.50 7.69
CA VAL A 91 -0.25 -4.60 6.60
C VAL A 91 0.77 -5.24 5.67
N GLN A 92 1.63 -6.13 6.19
CA GLN A 92 2.54 -6.93 5.36
C GLN A 92 1.74 -7.82 4.40
N ARG A 93 0.69 -8.50 4.87
CA ARG A 93 -0.15 -9.35 4.01
C ARG A 93 -0.92 -8.56 2.97
N THR A 94 -1.46 -7.39 3.35
CA THR A 94 -2.12 -6.51 2.38
C THR A 94 -1.13 -6.06 1.30
N ALA A 95 0.06 -5.60 1.69
CA ALA A 95 1.10 -5.23 0.74
C ALA A 95 1.49 -6.39 -0.20
N ALA A 96 1.64 -7.60 0.34
CA ALA A 96 1.93 -8.81 -0.44
C ALA A 96 0.82 -9.08 -1.46
N ALA A 97 -0.44 -9.14 -1.02
CA ALA A 97 -1.57 -9.43 -1.89
C ALA A 97 -1.70 -8.38 -3.00
N THR A 98 -1.62 -7.10 -2.65
CA THR A 98 -1.73 -6.01 -3.64
C THR A 98 -0.61 -6.06 -4.68
N ALA A 99 0.65 -6.27 -4.27
CA ALA A 99 1.79 -6.16 -5.20
C ALA A 99 2.20 -7.47 -5.88
N LEU A 100 1.79 -8.64 -5.36
CA LEU A 100 2.26 -9.95 -5.84
C LEU A 100 1.18 -10.82 -6.49
N ASP A 101 -0.10 -10.67 -6.14
CA ASP A 101 -1.16 -11.56 -6.65
C ASP A 101 -1.36 -11.40 -8.17
N ASP A 102 -1.33 -10.16 -8.66
CA ASP A 102 -1.28 -9.83 -10.09
C ASP A 102 -0.22 -8.75 -10.34
N ARG A 103 1.04 -9.19 -10.47
CA ARG A 103 2.17 -8.29 -10.79
C ARG A 103 1.99 -7.59 -12.14
N SER A 104 1.27 -8.22 -13.06
CA SER A 104 1.08 -7.70 -14.42
C SER A 104 0.12 -6.52 -14.46
N GLU A 105 -0.83 -6.43 -13.52
CA GLU A 105 -1.68 -5.24 -13.31
C GLU A 105 -0.83 -3.97 -13.13
N TRP A 106 0.33 -4.12 -12.51
CA TRP A 106 1.21 -3.02 -12.12
C TRP A 106 2.44 -2.84 -13.02
N GLY A 107 2.54 -3.63 -14.10
CA GLY A 107 3.73 -3.68 -14.95
C GLY A 107 5.00 -4.13 -14.22
N LEU A 108 4.87 -4.82 -13.08
CA LEU A 108 6.00 -5.30 -12.29
C LEU A 108 6.60 -6.56 -12.93
N PRO A 109 7.93 -6.75 -12.88
CA PRO A 109 8.65 -7.86 -13.52
C PRO A 109 8.38 -9.22 -12.88
#